data_AF-A0A162GX94-F1
#
_entry.id   AF-A0A162GX94-F1
#
_cell.length_a   1.000
_cell.length_b   1.000
_cell.length_c   1.000
_cell.angle_alpha   90.00
_cell.angle_beta   90.00
_cell.angle_gamma   90.00
#
_symmetry.space_group_name_H-M   'P 1'
#
loop_
_entity.id
_entity.type
_entity.pdbx_description
1 polymer ?
#
loop_
_entity_poly.entity_id
_entity_poly.type
_entity_poly.pdbx_seq_one_letter_code
_entity_poly.pdbx_strand_id
1 'polypeptide(L)'
;MKNEQKQEFKSSGVLALLGLVGFSTAIIATPWNRQIQDSRSELARQKAEVVGYQVIQIYREATKSAANSHMPKTRIPASVAEETALSPENIRSTGTMGVDPWGQPYKYRILSGNQVGKIRIVVWSSGPNQKVDTTNLENEEIALKEQPVYSGDDVGVLLSMSQN
;
A
#
# COMPACT_ATOMS: atom_id res chain seq x y z
N MET A 1 -56.55 -20.25 -48.68
CA MET A 1 -56.65 -20.73 -47.28
C MET A 1 -55.32 -20.42 -46.59
N LYS A 2 -55.29 -19.43 -45.69
CA LYS A 2 -54.09 -19.03 -44.95
C LYS A 2 -54.14 -19.70 -43.58
N ASN A 3 -53.24 -20.65 -43.34
CA ASN A 3 -53.04 -21.25 -42.03
C ASN A 3 -52.23 -20.26 -41.18
N GLU A 4 -52.91 -19.47 -40.37
CA GLU A 4 -52.27 -18.72 -39.29
C GLU A 4 -52.01 -19.68 -38.13
N GLN A 5 -50.82 -20.27 -38.11
CA GLN A 5 -50.32 -20.98 -36.93
C GLN A 5 -50.19 -19.95 -35.81
N LYS A 6 -51.12 -19.99 -34.86
CA LYS A 6 -50.98 -19.26 -33.58
C LYS A 6 -49.77 -19.82 -32.87
N GLN A 7 -48.66 -19.12 -33.00
CA GLN A 7 -47.39 -19.42 -32.35
C GLN A 7 -47.56 -19.11 -30.86
N GLU A 8 -48.03 -20.10 -30.10
CA GLU A 8 -48.06 -20.03 -28.65
C GLU A 8 -46.62 -20.01 -28.15
N PHE A 9 -46.10 -18.82 -27.84
CA PHE A 9 -44.86 -18.66 -27.11
C PHE A 9 -45.04 -19.30 -25.74
N LYS A 10 -44.63 -20.56 -25.61
CA LYS A 10 -44.54 -21.24 -24.33
C LYS A 10 -43.60 -20.41 -23.45
N SER A 11 -44.13 -19.77 -22.42
CA SER A 11 -43.40 -18.89 -21.50
C SER A 11 -42.11 -19.51 -20.96
N SER A 12 -42.05 -20.84 -20.89
CA SER A 12 -40.87 -21.64 -20.58
C SER A 12 -39.65 -21.34 -21.47
N GLY A 13 -39.85 -21.10 -22.77
CA GLY A 13 -38.76 -20.77 -23.70
C GLY A 13 -38.12 -19.41 -23.40
N VAL A 14 -38.93 -18.41 -23.03
CA VAL A 14 -38.45 -17.07 -22.68
C VAL A 14 -37.67 -17.11 -21.37
N LEU A 15 -38.15 -17.86 -20.37
CA LEU A 15 -37.44 -18.05 -19.09
C LEU A 15 -36.10 -18.76 -19.27
N ALA A 16 -36.03 -19.79 -20.11
CA ALA A 16 -34.78 -20.48 -20.43
C ALA A 16 -33.77 -19.55 -21.11
N LEU A 17 -34.24 -18.69 -22.01
CA LEU A 17 -33.39 -17.72 -22.72
C LEU A 17 -32.85 -16.64 -21.76
N LEU A 18 -33.69 -16.11 -20.87
CA LEU A 18 -33.25 -15.17 -19.82
C LEU A 18 -32.25 -15.80 -18.86
N GLY A 19 -32.47 -17.07 -18.48
CA GLY A 19 -31.52 -17.82 -17.65
C GLY A 19 -30.16 -17.99 -18.32
N LEU A 20 -30.14 -18.34 -19.62
CA LEU A 20 -28.90 -18.46 -20.39
C LEU A 20 -28.17 -17.11 -20.51
N VAL A 21 -28.88 -16.03 -20.81
CA VAL A 21 -28.29 -14.69 -20.88
C VAL A 21 -27.69 -14.29 -19.54
N GLY A 22 -28.41 -14.48 -18.44
CA GLY A 22 -27.89 -14.19 -17.09
C GLY A 22 -26.67 -15.02 -16.71
N PHE A 23 -26.65 -16.30 -17.10
CA PHE A 23 -25.49 -17.17 -16.85
C PHE A 23 -24.28 -16.77 -17.71
N SER A 24 -24.50 -16.42 -18.98
CA SER A 24 -23.44 -15.95 -19.87
C SER A 24 -22.81 -14.64 -19.37
N THR A 25 -23.60 -13.68 -18.89
CA THR A 25 -23.05 -12.44 -18.34
C THR A 25 -22.26 -12.67 -17.05
N ALA A 26 -22.70 -13.59 -16.18
CA ALA A 26 -21.97 -13.95 -14.97
C ALA A 26 -20.58 -14.56 -15.26
N ILE A 27 -20.48 -15.43 -16.26
CA ILE A 27 -19.20 -16.03 -16.67
C ILE A 27 -18.23 -14.97 -17.18
N ILE A 28 -18.71 -14.00 -17.95
CA ILE A 28 -17.85 -12.95 -18.54
C ILE A 28 -17.41 -11.91 -17.49
N ALA A 29 -18.25 -11.62 -16.49
CA ALA A 29 -17.94 -10.60 -15.47
C ALA A 29 -16.84 -11.03 -14.48
N THR A 30 -16.73 -12.33 -14.18
CA THR A 30 -15.77 -12.84 -13.19
C THR A 30 -14.27 -12.65 -13.53
N PRO A 31 -13.78 -12.92 -14.76
CA PRO A 31 -12.36 -12.74 -15.09
C PRO A 31 -11.94 -11.27 -15.12
N TRP A 32 -12.81 -10.35 -15.53
CA TRP A 32 -12.49 -8.93 -15.61
C TRP A 32 -12.14 -8.35 -14.24
N ASN A 33 -12.90 -8.73 -13.20
CA ASN A 33 -12.67 -8.23 -11.85
C ASN A 33 -11.28 -8.62 -11.30
N ARG A 34 -10.81 -9.83 -11.60
CA ARG A 34 -9.48 -10.30 -11.17
C ARG A 34 -8.35 -9.53 -11.85
N GLN A 35 -8.46 -9.31 -13.16
CA GLN A 35 -7.44 -8.56 -13.90
C GLN A 35 -7.27 -7.12 -13.38
N ILE A 36 -8.38 -6.46 -13.00
CA ILE A 36 -8.30 -5.12 -12.40
C ILE A 36 -7.60 -5.18 -11.04
N GLN A 37 -7.91 -6.18 -10.20
CA GLN A 37 -7.27 -6.35 -8.90
C GLN A 37 -5.76 -6.56 -9.04
N ASP A 38 -5.32 -7.46 -9.91
CA ASP A 38 -3.90 -7.75 -10.12
C ASP A 38 -3.12 -6.51 -10.59
N SER A 39 -3.70 -5.75 -11.52
CA SER A 39 -3.08 -4.50 -12.01
C SER A 39 -2.93 -3.44 -10.92
N ARG A 40 -3.90 -3.34 -10.01
CA ARG A 40 -3.87 -2.39 -8.88
C ARG A 40 -2.85 -2.82 -7.84
N SER A 41 -2.73 -4.11 -7.55
CA SER A 41 -1.72 -4.64 -6.63
C SER A 41 -0.30 -4.39 -7.13
N GLU A 42 -0.05 -4.59 -8.43
CA GLU A 42 1.25 -4.27 -9.02
C GLU A 42 1.56 -2.77 -8.97
N LEU A 43 0.57 -1.93 -9.30
CA LEU A 43 0.70 -0.47 -9.18
C LEU A 43 0.96 -0.05 -7.73
N ALA A 44 0.28 -0.68 -6.78
CA ALA A 44 0.43 -0.41 -5.36
C ALA A 44 1.85 -0.73 -4.88
N ARG A 45 2.43 -1.84 -5.35
CA ARG A 45 3.81 -2.24 -5.06
C ARG A 45 4.83 -1.25 -5.63
N GLN A 46 4.67 -0.84 -6.89
CA GLN A 46 5.55 0.15 -7.52
C GLN A 46 5.48 1.50 -6.82
N LYS A 47 4.29 1.94 -6.43
CA LYS A 47 4.12 3.18 -5.63
C LYS A 47 4.71 3.05 -4.24
N ALA A 48 4.59 1.90 -3.58
CA ALA A 48 5.21 1.66 -2.27
C ALA A 48 6.73 1.80 -2.34
N GLU A 49 7.35 1.39 -3.44
CA GLU A 49 8.79 1.59 -3.70
C GLU A 49 9.14 3.08 -3.82
N VAL A 50 8.38 3.85 -4.61
CA VAL A 50 8.58 5.31 -4.74
C VAL A 50 8.42 6.00 -3.38
N VAL A 51 7.38 5.65 -2.63
CA VAL A 51 7.12 6.16 -1.27
C VAL A 51 8.30 5.80 -0.35
N GLY A 52 8.79 4.56 -0.41
CA GLY A 52 9.95 4.14 0.37
C GLY A 52 11.21 4.95 0.09
N TYR A 53 11.51 5.26 -1.17
CA TYR A 53 12.61 6.16 -1.53
C TYR A 53 12.44 7.57 -0.96
N GLN A 54 11.22 8.12 -1.03
CA GLN A 54 10.91 9.43 -0.47
C GLN A 54 11.08 9.45 1.05
N VAL A 55 10.63 8.42 1.78
CA VAL A 55 10.82 8.36 3.24
C VAL A 55 12.30 8.25 3.57
N ILE A 56 13.07 7.43 2.84
CA ILE A 56 14.51 7.33 3.05
C ILE A 56 15.19 8.68 2.86
N GLN A 57 14.80 9.43 1.83
CA GLN A 57 15.35 10.76 1.59
C GLN A 57 15.05 11.72 2.75
N ILE A 58 13.79 11.80 3.19
CA ILE A 58 13.38 12.65 4.32
C ILE A 58 14.15 12.25 5.59
N TYR A 59 14.25 10.96 5.87
CA TYR A 59 14.98 10.45 7.03
C TYR A 59 16.48 10.79 6.97
N ARG A 60 17.10 10.68 5.80
CA ARG A 60 18.50 11.08 5.57
C ARG A 60 18.71 12.58 5.78
N GLU A 61 17.81 13.41 5.27
CA GLU A 61 17.90 14.87 5.42
C GLU A 61 17.71 15.29 6.87
N ALA A 62 16.76 14.67 7.58
CA ALA A 62 16.51 14.90 9.00
C ALA A 62 17.72 14.49 9.87
N THR A 63 18.28 13.30 9.64
CA THR A 63 19.47 12.81 10.39
C THR A 63 20.72 13.64 10.11
N LYS A 64 20.96 14.05 8.85
CA LYS A 64 22.08 14.94 8.50
C LYS A 64 21.94 16.33 9.11
N SER A 65 20.72 16.87 9.15
CA SER A 65 20.43 18.16 9.78
C SER A 65 20.62 18.11 11.30
N ALA A 66 20.23 17.01 11.94
CA ALA A 66 20.47 16.77 13.36
C ALA A 66 21.98 16.69 13.69
N ALA A 67 22.77 15.99 12.88
CA ALA A 67 24.22 15.88 13.07
C ALA A 67 24.96 17.23 12.90
N ASN A 68 24.47 18.11 12.03
CA ASN A 68 25.07 19.43 11.78
C ASN A 68 24.55 20.54 12.72
N SER A 69 23.72 20.21 13.71
CA SER A 69 23.10 21.18 14.63
C SER A 69 24.06 21.78 15.68
N HIS A 70 25.36 21.47 15.64
CA HIS A 70 26.40 22.13 16.44
C HIS A 70 26.79 23.55 15.95
N MET A 71 26.05 24.13 15.01
CA MET A 71 26.18 25.53 14.60
C MET A 71 25.24 26.46 15.39
N PRO A 72 25.66 27.69 15.72
CA PRO A 72 24.96 28.55 16.68
C PRO A 72 23.61 29.08 16.15
N LYS A 73 22.54 28.76 16.88
CA LYS A 73 21.29 29.54 17.00
C LYS A 73 20.76 30.17 15.68
N THR A 74 20.48 29.33 14.69
CA THR A 74 19.63 29.73 13.56
C THR A 74 18.19 29.87 14.05
N ARG A 75 17.53 30.98 13.69
CA ARG A 75 16.13 31.26 14.05
C ARG A 75 15.22 30.13 13.53
N ILE A 76 14.69 29.32 14.43
CA ILE A 76 13.70 28.27 14.14
C ILE A 76 12.32 28.95 13.93
N PRO A 77 11.45 28.45 13.04
CA PRO A 77 10.09 28.95 12.88
C PRO A 77 9.33 28.86 14.21
N ALA A 78 8.59 29.90 14.57
CA ALA A 78 7.86 29.98 15.85
C ALA A 78 6.78 28.90 16.04
N SER A 79 6.42 28.17 14.97
CA SER A 79 5.48 27.04 15.03
C SER A 79 6.10 25.73 15.50
N VAL A 80 7.42 25.65 15.60
CA VAL A 80 8.15 24.46 16.07
C VAL A 80 8.58 24.74 17.50
N ALA A 81 7.75 24.32 18.46
CA ALA A 81 8.10 24.42 19.87
C ALA A 81 9.43 23.68 20.12
N GLU A 82 10.34 24.36 20.82
CA GLU A 82 11.74 23.98 21.11
C GLU A 82 11.87 22.61 21.83
N GLU A 83 10.76 22.06 22.33
CA GLU A 83 10.72 20.83 23.11
C GLU A 83 10.89 19.55 22.27
N THR A 84 10.84 19.66 20.93
CA THR A 84 11.16 18.56 20.01
C THR A 84 12.42 18.87 19.22
N ALA A 85 13.51 19.18 19.92
CA ALA A 85 14.83 19.08 19.30
C ALA A 85 14.93 17.69 18.65
N LEU A 86 15.19 17.69 17.34
CA LEU A 86 15.28 16.52 16.46
C LEU A 86 16.45 15.63 16.89
N SER A 87 16.37 15.01 18.07
CA SER A 87 17.25 13.88 18.39
C SER A 87 16.91 12.79 17.37
N PRO A 88 17.89 12.12 16.75
CA PRO A 88 17.65 11.04 15.79
C PRO A 88 16.77 9.91 16.37
N GLU A 89 16.68 9.82 17.70
CA GLU A 89 15.79 8.92 18.46
C GLU A 89 14.31 9.33 18.44
N ASN A 90 14.02 10.61 18.17
CA ASN A 90 12.67 11.18 18.17
C ASN A 90 12.08 11.33 16.74
N ILE A 91 12.85 10.95 15.72
CA ILE A 91 12.32 10.81 14.36
C ILE A 91 11.44 9.56 14.38
N ARG A 92 10.12 9.76 14.28
CA ARG A 92 9.13 8.66 14.29
C ARG A 92 9.57 7.57 13.31
N SER A 93 9.84 6.38 13.86
CA SER A 93 10.23 5.18 13.11
C SER A 93 9.08 4.70 12.23
N THR A 94 7.84 5.00 12.59
CA THR A 94 6.63 4.64 11.86
C THR A 94 5.86 5.87 11.41
N GLY A 95 5.08 5.70 10.33
CA GLY A 95 4.21 6.75 9.86
C GLY A 95 3.41 6.34 8.64
N THR A 96 2.77 7.34 8.02
CA THR A 96 2.00 7.17 6.79
C THR A 96 2.45 8.18 5.75
N MET A 97 2.46 7.79 4.47
CA MET A 97 2.83 8.70 3.38
C MET A 97 2.21 8.27 2.05
N GLY A 98 1.75 9.25 1.26
CA GLY A 98 1.09 8.98 -0.01
C GLY A 98 -0.27 8.29 0.14
N VAL A 99 -0.88 7.91 -0.99
CA VAL A 99 -2.19 7.25 -1.05
C VAL A 99 -2.10 6.09 -2.03
N ASP A 100 -2.60 4.93 -1.60
CA ASP A 100 -2.65 3.70 -2.37
C ASP A 100 -3.82 3.68 -3.37
N PRO A 101 -3.92 2.67 -4.25
CA PRO A 101 -5.00 2.59 -5.25
C PRO A 101 -6.42 2.41 -4.69
N TRP A 102 -6.54 2.13 -3.39
CA TRP A 102 -7.80 1.89 -2.70
C TRP A 102 -8.19 3.06 -1.77
N GLY A 103 -7.37 4.13 -1.76
CA GLY A 103 -7.65 5.37 -1.03
C GLY A 103 -7.10 5.40 0.39
N GLN A 104 -6.37 4.38 0.82
CA GLN A 104 -5.71 4.35 2.13
C GLN A 104 -4.28 4.88 2.02
N PRO A 105 -3.74 5.52 3.07
CA PRO A 105 -2.35 5.95 3.03
C PRO A 105 -1.41 4.75 3.15
N TYR A 106 -0.26 4.77 2.46
CA TYR A 106 0.76 3.76 2.70
C TYR A 106 1.29 3.91 4.12
N LYS A 107 1.49 2.79 4.79
CA LYS A 107 2.17 2.72 6.08
C LYS A 107 3.64 2.44 5.83
N TYR A 108 4.50 3.04 6.63
CA TYR A 108 5.92 2.76 6.59
C TYR A 108 6.49 2.55 7.98
N ARG A 109 7.57 1.78 8.04
CA ARG A 109 8.35 1.56 9.24
C ARG A 109 9.84 1.47 8.90
N ILE A 110 10.61 2.31 9.56
CA ILE A 110 12.06 2.38 9.48
C ILE A 110 12.63 1.34 10.44
N LEU A 111 13.30 0.36 9.85
CA LEU A 111 13.99 -0.71 10.53
C LEU A 111 15.46 -0.29 10.56
N SER A 112 15.85 0.46 11.59
CA SER A 112 17.25 0.85 11.77
C SER A 112 18.12 -0.40 11.74
N GLY A 113 19.04 -0.48 10.77
CA GLY A 113 19.92 -1.63 10.65
C GLY A 113 20.88 -1.70 11.84
N ASN A 114 21.14 -2.89 12.36
CA ASN A 114 22.20 -3.15 13.35
C ASN A 114 23.62 -2.76 12.86
N GLN A 115 23.76 -2.26 11.63
CA GLN A 115 25.02 -1.83 11.01
C GLN A 115 24.96 -0.34 10.72
N VAL A 116 25.95 0.40 11.22
CA VAL A 116 26.12 1.84 11.01
C VAL A 116 25.99 2.16 9.52
N GLY A 117 25.06 3.04 9.17
CA GLY A 117 24.85 3.51 7.80
C GLY A 117 23.90 2.68 6.93
N LYS A 118 23.35 1.54 7.39
CA LYS A 118 22.34 0.79 6.62
C LYS A 118 20.94 1.08 7.15
N ILE A 119 20.15 1.78 6.33
CA ILE A 119 18.73 2.05 6.64
C ILE A 119 17.90 1.01 5.90
N ARG A 120 17.03 0.32 6.62
CA ARG A 120 15.99 -0.51 6.03
C ARG A 120 14.64 0.14 6.30
N ILE A 121 13.73 0.06 5.35
CA ILE A 121 12.38 0.55 5.48
C ILE A 121 11.43 -0.45 4.86
N VAL A 122 10.37 -0.79 5.58
CA VAL A 122 9.23 -1.50 5.02
C VAL A 122 8.13 -0.50 4.74
N VAL A 123 7.56 -0.55 3.54
CA VAL A 123 6.40 0.24 3.13
C VAL A 123 5.33 -0.70 2.64
N TRP A 124 4.10 -0.54 3.08
CA TRP A 124 2.99 -1.42 2.71
C TRP A 124 1.66 -0.68 2.62
N SER A 125 0.73 -1.28 1.88
CA SER A 125 -0.68 -0.92 1.79
C SER A 125 -1.50 -2.07 2.35
N SER A 126 -2.62 -1.72 3.01
CA SER A 126 -3.58 -2.67 3.58
C SER A 126 -4.53 -3.27 2.52
N GLY A 127 -4.27 -3.06 1.24
CA GLY A 127 -5.06 -3.64 0.16
C GLY A 127 -6.52 -3.15 0.04
N PRO A 128 -7.30 -3.76 -0.87
CA PRO A 128 -8.72 -3.50 -1.06
C PRO A 128 -9.59 -3.67 0.20
N ASN A 129 -9.25 -4.60 1.09
CA ASN A 129 -10.02 -4.87 2.30
C ASN A 129 -9.79 -3.84 3.42
N GLN A 130 -8.78 -2.97 3.26
CA GLN A 130 -8.38 -1.89 4.17
C GLN A 130 -7.95 -2.39 5.57
N LYS A 131 -7.53 -3.65 5.69
CA LYS A 131 -7.16 -4.32 6.94
C LYS A 131 -5.79 -4.95 6.76
N VAL A 132 -4.93 -4.79 7.77
CA VAL A 132 -3.61 -5.41 7.75
C VAL A 132 -3.77 -6.86 8.20
N ASP A 133 -3.61 -7.79 7.26
CA ASP A 133 -3.71 -9.23 7.50
C ASP A 133 -2.34 -9.83 7.84
N THR A 134 -1.26 -9.19 7.41
CA THR A 134 0.12 -9.65 7.61
C THR A 134 0.55 -9.46 9.06
N THR A 135 0.88 -10.58 9.71
CA THR A 135 1.33 -10.59 11.09
C THR A 135 2.64 -9.83 11.24
N ASN A 136 2.78 -9.08 12.34
CA ASN A 136 4.01 -8.36 12.73
C ASN A 136 4.39 -7.13 11.89
N LEU A 137 3.60 -6.72 10.88
CA LEU A 137 3.87 -5.46 10.16
C LEU A 137 3.75 -4.24 11.08
N GLU A 138 2.68 -4.20 11.88
CA GLU A 138 2.39 -3.08 12.79
C GLU A 138 3.12 -3.19 14.14
N ASN A 139 3.71 -4.35 14.46
CA ASN A 139 4.36 -4.55 15.75
C ASN A 139 5.78 -3.97 15.75
N GLU A 140 5.95 -2.79 16.34
CA GLU A 140 7.22 -2.06 16.43
C GLU A 140 8.33 -2.77 17.20
N GLU A 141 8.00 -3.75 18.04
CA GLU A 141 8.98 -4.49 18.85
C GLU A 141 9.70 -5.59 18.04
N ILE A 142 9.09 -6.06 16.95
CA ILE A 142 9.60 -7.17 16.16
C ILE A 142 10.54 -6.64 15.08
N ALA A 143 11.83 -6.97 15.17
CA ALA A 143 12.81 -6.62 14.16
C ALA A 143 12.63 -7.49 12.90
N LEU A 144 12.15 -6.89 11.81
CA LEU A 144 12.04 -7.54 10.50
C LEU A 144 13.43 -7.62 9.85
N LYS A 145 13.98 -8.84 9.74
CA LYS A 145 15.29 -9.09 9.13
C LYS A 145 15.22 -9.32 7.62
N GLU A 146 14.09 -9.77 7.12
CA GLU A 146 13.87 -10.20 5.74
C GLU A 146 12.57 -9.60 5.19
N GLN A 147 12.36 -9.73 3.88
CA GLN A 147 11.13 -9.29 3.22
C GLN A 147 9.94 -10.04 3.86
N PRO A 148 8.97 -9.33 4.47
CA PRO A 148 7.81 -9.99 5.06
C PRO A 148 7.02 -10.73 3.97
N VAL A 149 6.53 -11.92 4.32
CA VAL A 149 5.55 -12.64 3.53
C VAL A 149 4.20 -11.98 3.78
N TYR A 150 3.71 -11.24 2.79
CA TYR A 150 2.41 -10.58 2.89
C TYR A 150 1.29 -11.62 2.84
N SER A 151 0.29 -11.43 3.71
CA SER A 151 -0.91 -12.27 3.80
C SER A 151 -2.13 -11.51 3.28
N GLY A 152 -3.14 -12.24 2.80
CA GLY A 152 -4.38 -11.64 2.33
C GLY A 152 -4.16 -10.84 1.04
N ASP A 153 -4.50 -9.56 1.09
CA ASP A 153 -4.37 -8.59 0.01
C ASP A 153 -3.38 -7.45 0.33
N ASP A 154 -2.62 -7.59 1.42
CA ASP A 154 -1.53 -6.69 1.76
C ASP A 154 -0.45 -6.72 0.67
N VAL A 155 0.09 -5.55 0.34
CA VAL A 155 1.16 -5.40 -0.64
C VAL A 155 2.18 -4.39 -0.16
N GLY A 156 3.46 -4.69 -0.36
CA GLY A 156 4.52 -3.79 0.06
C GLY A 156 5.90 -4.19 -0.42
N VAL A 157 6.89 -3.44 0.03
CA VAL A 157 8.30 -3.64 -0.29
C VAL A 157 9.17 -3.38 0.94
N LEU A 158 10.23 -4.16 1.09
CA LEU A 158 11.33 -3.89 2.01
C LEU A 158 12.49 -3.29 1.19
N LEU A 159 12.80 -2.03 1.43
CA LEU A 159 13.95 -1.36 0.83
C LEU A 159 15.11 -1.35 1.82
N SER A 160 16.32 -1.61 1.33
CA SER A 160 17.55 -1.50 2.10
C SER A 160 18.50 -0.58 1.34
N MET A 161 18.94 0.50 1.98
CA MET A 161 19.86 1.46 1.39
C MET A 161 21.08 1.64 2.27
N SER A 162 22.27 1.45 1.69
CA SER A 162 23.53 1.80 2.33
C SER A 162 23.79 3.29 2.17
N GLN A 163 24.23 3.95 3.24
CA GLN A 163 24.88 5.25 3.17
C GLN A 163 26.33 4.99 2.73
N ASN A 164 26.72 5.60 1.61
CA ASN A 164 28.11 5.72 1.19
C ASN A 164 28.63 7.09 1.62
#